data_AF-A0A355GD84-F1
#
_entry.id   AF-A0A355GD84-F1
#
_cell.length_a   1.000
_cell.length_b   1.000
_cell.length_c   1.000
_cell.angle_alpha   90.00
_cell.angle_beta   90.00
_cell.angle_gamma   90.00
#
_symmetry.space_group_name_H-M   'P 1'
#
loop_
_entity.id
_entity.type
_entity.pdbx_description
1 polymer ?
#
loop_
_entity_poly.entity_id
_entity_poly.type
_entity_poly.pdbx_seq_one_letter_code
_entity_poly.pdbx_strand_id
1 'polypeptide(L)'
;MFEKWITDQWAEMPMVLLSCLLTYAVILLYTRLTGLRSFSKMSAADFAMTVAVGSLFASTISSSTPTLVIGLTALASLFFGQWLLAMLRQHFVWFSKLVDNEPLLLMRGST
;
A
#
# COMPACT_ATOMS: atom_id res chain seq x y z
N MET A 1 15.03 -32.03 14.82
CA MET A 1 13.93 -31.39 14.04
C MET A 1 13.77 -29.92 14.44
N PHE A 2 13.77 -29.57 15.73
CA PHE A 2 13.80 -28.16 16.19
C PHE A 2 15.07 -27.39 15.82
N GLU A 3 16.25 -28.01 15.86
CA GLU A 3 17.49 -27.31 15.50
C GLU A 3 17.51 -26.86 14.04
N LYS A 4 17.13 -27.73 13.09
CA LYS A 4 16.99 -27.35 11.65
C LYS A 4 16.05 -26.17 11.41
N TRP A 5 15.02 -26.00 12.25
CA TRP A 5 14.12 -24.85 12.14
C TRP A 5 14.80 -23.54 12.59
N ILE A 6 15.76 -23.59 13.51
CA ILE A 6 16.44 -22.42 14.09
C ILE A 6 17.77 -22.09 13.38
N THR A 7 18.53 -23.10 12.94
CA THR A 7 19.91 -22.91 12.44
C THR A 7 20.07 -22.88 10.93
N ASP A 8 19.16 -23.45 10.13
CA ASP A 8 19.31 -23.41 8.66
C ASP A 8 18.88 -22.07 8.03
N GLN A 9 18.26 -21.15 8.80
CA GLN A 9 17.70 -19.88 8.28
C GLN A 9 18.71 -18.71 8.27
N TRP A 10 19.92 -18.89 8.82
CA TRP A 10 20.90 -17.81 9.00
C TRP A 10 21.48 -17.31 7.67
N ALA A 11 21.54 -18.16 6.65
CA ALA A 11 22.00 -17.78 5.32
C ALA A 11 21.02 -16.86 4.57
N GLU A 12 19.72 -16.95 4.88
CA GLU A 12 18.65 -16.18 4.25
C GLU A 12 18.44 -14.81 4.93
N MET A 13 18.78 -14.69 6.22
CA MET A 13 18.66 -13.44 7.00
C MET A 13 19.18 -12.17 6.31
N PRO A 14 20.41 -12.12 5.76
CA PRO A 14 20.90 -10.92 5.10
C PRO A 14 20.09 -10.56 3.84
N MET A 15 19.59 -11.55 3.11
CA MET A 15 18.76 -11.34 1.92
C MET A 15 17.38 -10.80 2.30
N VAL A 16 16.79 -11.31 3.38
CA VAL A 16 15.52 -10.81 3.95
C VAL A 16 15.67 -9.37 4.44
N LEU A 17 16.75 -9.05 5.16
CA LEU A 17 17.03 -7.69 5.63
C LEU A 17 17.19 -6.69 4.47
N LEU A 18 17.95 -7.06 3.44
CA LEU A 18 18.11 -6.25 2.23
C LEU A 18 16.77 -6.04 1.52
N SER A 19 15.99 -7.10 1.36
CA SER A 19 14.67 -7.06 0.71
C SER A 19 13.69 -6.17 1.49
N CYS A 20 13.69 -6.27 2.82
CA CYS A 20 12.90 -5.43 3.70
C CYS A 20 13.25 -3.95 3.53
N LEU A 21 14.54 -3.62 3.59
CA LEU A 21 15.02 -2.24 3.48
C LEU A 21 14.69 -1.62 2.11
N LEU A 22 14.92 -2.38 1.03
CA LEU A 22 14.58 -1.94 -0.33
C LEU A 22 13.08 -1.74 -0.53
N THR A 23 12.28 -2.74 -0.15
CA THR A 23 10.81 -2.68 -0.32
C THR A 23 10.22 -1.55 0.52
N TYR A 24 10.71 -1.36 1.75
CA TYR A 24 10.30 -0.27 2.62
C TYR A 24 10.66 1.10 2.02
N ALA A 25 11.89 1.27 1.52
CA ALA A 25 12.31 2.49 0.85
C ALA A 25 11.45 2.81 -0.37
N VAL A 26 11.08 1.79 -1.16
CA VAL A 26 10.21 1.92 -2.32
C VAL A 26 8.80 2.36 -1.93
N ILE A 27 8.22 1.75 -0.89
CA ILE A 27 6.90 2.17 -0.36
C ILE A 27 6.95 3.63 0.11
N LEU A 28 8.00 4.04 0.83
CA LEU A 28 8.18 5.44 1.25
C LEU A 28 8.29 6.39 0.06
N LEU A 29 9.03 6.00 -0.97
CA LEU A 29 9.21 6.81 -2.17
C LEU A 29 7.89 6.95 -2.94
N TYR A 30 7.16 5.86 -3.13
CA TYR A 30 5.85 5.89 -3.78
C TYR A 30 4.83 6.71 -2.98
N THR A 31 4.71 6.49 -1.67
CA THR A 31 3.79 7.27 -0.82
C THR A 31 4.10 8.77 -0.80
N ARG A 32 5.38 9.15 -0.88
CA ARG A 32 5.79 10.54 -1.06
C ARG A 32 5.32 11.13 -2.39
N LEU A 33 5.37 10.35 -3.47
CA LEU A 33 4.90 10.78 -4.80
C LEU A 33 3.38 10.93 -4.87
N THR A 34 2.61 10.08 -4.17
CA THR A 34 1.14 10.14 -4.19
C THR A 34 0.55 11.32 -3.40
N GLY A 35 1.32 11.94 -2.51
CA GLY A 35 0.96 13.21 -1.85
C GLY A 35 -0.13 13.11 -0.75
N LEU A 36 -0.04 13.96 0.27
CA LEU A 36 -0.85 13.96 1.51
C LEU A 36 -2.29 14.49 1.38
N ARG A 37 -2.86 14.62 0.18
CA ARG A 37 -4.18 15.27 0.02
C ARG A 37 -5.34 14.29 0.21
N SER A 38 -5.96 14.38 1.39
CA SER A 38 -7.30 13.89 1.79
C SER A 38 -7.38 12.81 2.89
N PHE A 39 -6.47 12.82 3.87
CA PHE A 39 -6.64 12.04 5.11
C PHE A 39 -7.87 12.43 5.95
N SER A 40 -8.56 13.55 5.67
CA SER A 40 -9.71 14.01 6.46
C SER A 40 -10.98 13.16 6.27
N LYS A 41 -11.01 12.31 5.25
CA LYS A 41 -11.95 11.18 5.12
C LYS A 41 -11.20 10.09 4.34
N MET A 42 -10.60 9.10 5.02
CA MET A 42 -10.07 7.92 4.31
C MET A 42 -11.21 7.33 3.47
N SER A 43 -11.10 7.43 2.15
CA SER A 43 -12.02 6.77 1.23
C SER A 43 -11.89 5.26 1.39
N ALA A 44 -12.94 4.48 1.12
CA ALA A 44 -12.87 3.01 1.20
C ALA A 44 -11.75 2.44 0.32
N ALA A 45 -11.45 3.12 -0.79
CA ALA A 45 -10.33 2.79 -1.67
C ALA A 45 -8.95 2.99 -1.00
N ASP A 46 -8.76 4.07 -0.24
CA ASP A 46 -7.50 4.35 0.45
C ASP A 46 -7.21 3.32 1.57
N PHE A 47 -8.27 2.82 2.20
CA PHE A 47 -8.17 1.72 3.17
C PHE A 47 -7.76 0.41 2.49
N ALA A 48 -8.44 0.01 1.41
CA ALA A 48 -8.11 -1.21 0.65
C ALA A 48 -6.66 -1.19 0.14
N MET A 49 -6.20 -0.04 -0.34
CA MET A 49 -4.82 0.20 -0.75
C MET A 49 -3.81 -0.10 0.36
N THR A 50 -4.06 0.40 1.57
CA THR A 50 -3.16 0.20 2.71
C THR A 50 -3.04 -1.27 3.08
N VAL A 51 -4.17 -1.99 3.09
CA VAL A 51 -4.19 -3.44 3.34
C VAL A 51 -3.43 -4.21 2.25
N ALA A 52 -3.64 -3.85 0.98
CA ALA A 52 -2.98 -4.50 -0.14
C ALA A 52 -1.46 -4.27 -0.13
N VAL A 53 -0.99 -3.05 0.14
CA VAL A 53 0.44 -2.74 0.29
C VAL A 53 1.08 -3.53 1.43
N GLY A 54 0.42 -3.61 2.58
CA GLY A 54 0.91 -4.40 3.72
C GLY A 54 1.02 -5.90 3.40
N SER A 55 0.02 -6.46 2.72
CA SER A 55 0.04 -7.85 2.26
C SER A 55 1.19 -8.10 1.29
N LEU A 56 1.37 -7.22 0.31
CA LEU A 56 2.39 -7.38 -0.72
C LEU A 56 3.81 -7.18 -0.17
N PHE A 57 3.97 -6.29 0.81
CA PHE A 57 5.20 -6.13 1.58
C PHE A 57 5.55 -7.42 2.33
N ALA A 58 4.60 -8.02 3.06
CA ALA A 58 4.82 -9.27 3.78
C ALA A 58 5.19 -10.42 2.81
N SER A 59 4.48 -10.55 1.69
CA SER A 59 4.78 -11.58 0.69
C SER A 59 6.15 -11.40 0.01
N THR A 60 6.60 -10.16 -0.20
CA THR A 60 7.90 -9.88 -0.83
C THR A 60 9.08 -10.17 0.11
N ILE A 61 8.86 -10.11 1.43
CA ILE A 61 9.91 -10.34 2.44
C ILE A 61 9.95 -11.79 2.91
N SER A 62 8.79 -12.44 3.01
CA SER A 62 8.64 -13.76 3.64
C SER A 62 8.91 -14.93 2.69
N SER A 63 8.96 -14.70 1.38
CA SER A 63 9.08 -15.78 0.40
C SER A 63 10.14 -15.50 -0.65
N SER A 64 10.95 -16.51 -0.96
CA SER A 64 11.95 -16.49 -2.04
C SER A 64 11.32 -16.38 -3.44
N THR A 65 10.01 -16.60 -3.51
CA THR A 65 9.14 -16.45 -4.69
C THR A 65 7.86 -15.74 -4.27
N PRO A 66 7.49 -14.59 -4.84
CA PRO A 66 8.05 -13.93 -6.02
C PRO A 66 9.42 -13.27 -5.80
N THR A 67 10.24 -13.16 -6.85
CA THR A 67 11.52 -12.45 -6.76
C THR A 67 11.29 -10.98 -6.36
N LEU A 68 12.28 -10.37 -5.69
CA LEU A 68 12.26 -8.95 -5.30
C LEU A 68 11.77 -8.04 -6.44
N VAL A 69 12.22 -8.30 -7.67
CA VAL A 69 11.83 -7.56 -8.88
C VAL A 69 10.32 -7.67 -9.13
N ILE A 70 9.75 -8.87 -9.03
CA ILE A 70 8.31 -9.10 -9.21
C ILE A 70 7.51 -8.38 -8.11
N GLY A 71 7.94 -8.48 -6.85
CA GLY A 71 7.31 -7.76 -5.73
C GLY A 71 7.33 -6.25 -5.92
N LEU A 72 8.46 -5.69 -6.38
CA LEU A 72 8.59 -4.27 -6.71
C LEU A 72 7.70 -3.86 -7.89
N THR A 73 7.62 -4.65 -8.96
CA THR A 73 6.70 -4.36 -10.08
C THR A 73 5.24 -4.44 -9.66
N ALA A 74 4.89 -5.37 -8.78
CA ALA A 74 3.55 -5.48 -8.24
C ALA A 74 3.21 -4.26 -7.38
N LEU A 75 4.10 -3.80 -6.49
CA LEU A 75 3.93 -2.54 -5.77
C LEU A 75 3.77 -1.36 -6.73
N ALA A 76 4.60 -1.26 -7.77
CA ALA A 76 4.51 -0.21 -8.78
C ALA A 76 3.14 -0.18 -9.48
N SER A 77 2.62 -1.35 -9.86
CA SER A 77 1.31 -1.48 -10.48
C SER A 77 0.17 -1.06 -9.54
N LEU A 78 0.31 -1.37 -8.26
CA LEU A 78 -0.65 -1.07 -7.21
C LEU A 78 -0.72 0.45 -6.97
N PHE A 79 0.43 1.10 -6.82
CA PHE A 79 0.52 2.56 -6.72
C PHE A 79 0.08 3.29 -8.00
N PHE A 80 0.35 2.72 -9.17
CA PHE A 80 -0.15 3.26 -10.44
C PHE A 80 -1.69 3.22 -10.50
N GLY A 81 -2.30 2.11 -10.05
CA GLY A 81 -3.75 2.00 -9.92
C GLY A 81 -4.33 3.03 -8.94
N GLN A 82 -3.68 3.26 -7.80
CA GLN A 82 -4.08 4.29 -6.84
C GLN A 82 -4.06 5.69 -7.47
N TRP A 83 -2.98 6.01 -8.19
CA TRP A 83 -2.86 7.28 -8.88
C TRP A 83 -3.94 7.47 -9.94
N LEU A 84 -4.24 6.42 -10.73
CA LEU A 84 -5.31 6.43 -11.71
C LEU A 84 -6.67 6.68 -11.04
N LEU A 85 -6.98 5.96 -9.96
CA LEU A 85 -8.21 6.15 -9.19
C LEU A 85 -8.31 7.59 -8.64
N ALA A 86 -7.21 8.14 -8.13
CA ALA A 86 -7.17 9.52 -7.64
C ALA A 86 -7.44 10.53 -8.76
N MET A 87 -6.87 10.33 -9.96
CA MET A 87 -7.16 11.16 -11.14
C MET A 87 -8.61 11.05 -11.59
N LEU A 88 -9.16 9.83 -11.68
CA LEU A 88 -10.57 9.62 -12.06
C LEU A 88 -11.51 10.30 -11.06
N ARG A 89 -11.21 10.22 -9.76
CA ARG A 89 -11.98 10.85 -8.70
C ARG A 89 -11.96 12.38 -8.77
N GLN A 90 -10.85 12.98 -9.23
CA GLN A 90 -10.75 14.42 -9.44
C GLN A 90 -11.48 14.90 -10.72
N HIS A 91 -11.42 14.12 -11.81
CA HIS A 91 -12.02 14.51 -13.08
C HIS A 91 -13.52 14.18 -13.19
N PHE A 92 -14.01 13.14 -12.52
CA PHE A 92 -15.38 12.66 -12.64
C PHE A 92 -16.13 12.70 -11.31
N VAL A 93 -17.03 13.67 -11.16
CA VAL A 93 -17.89 13.84 -9.98
C VAL A 93 -18.79 12.62 -9.74
N TRP A 94 -19.22 11.92 -10.79
CA TRP A 94 -19.98 10.66 -10.67
C TRP A 94 -19.15 9.53 -10.06
N PHE A 95 -17.85 9.46 -10.38
CA PHE A 95 -16.96 8.43 -9.85
C PHE A 95 -16.63 8.69 -8.37
N SER A 96 -16.47 9.96 -7.98
CA SER A 96 -16.35 10.33 -6.57
C SER A 96 -17.60 9.96 -5.78
N LYS A 97 -18.81 10.10 -6.32
CA LYS A 97 -20.04 9.66 -5.63
C LYS A 97 -20.18 8.14 -5.46
N LEU A 98 -19.56 7.34 -6.32
CA LEU A 98 -19.55 5.87 -6.22
C LEU A 98 -18.53 5.35 -5.22
N VAL A 99 -17.37 6.02 -5.12
CA VAL A 99 -16.23 5.56 -4.34
C VAL A 99 -16.12 6.26 -2.98
N ASP A 100 -16.51 7.53 -2.89
CA ASP A 100 -16.49 8.31 -1.66
C ASP A 100 -17.87 8.36 -1.01
N ASN A 101 -17.88 8.39 0.33
CA ASN A 101 -19.09 8.64 1.10
C ASN A 101 -19.56 10.09 0.94
N GLU A 102 -20.84 10.27 0.61
CA GLU A 102 -21.47 11.58 0.46
C GLU A 102 -21.33 12.41 1.76
N PRO A 103 -21.03 13.72 1.67
CA PRO A 103 -20.81 14.54 2.86
C PRO A 103 -22.06 14.61 3.74
N LEU A 104 -22.02 13.95 4.90
CA LEU A 104 -23.06 14.06 5.91
C LEU A 104 -22.92 15.40 6.65
N LEU A 105 -23.93 16.26 6.54
CA LEU A 105 -24.04 17.50 7.30
C LEU A 105 -24.37 17.13 8.76
N LEU A 106 -23.35 17.03 9.61
CA LEU A 106 -23.51 16.59 11.00
C LEU A 106 -24.26 17.61 11.87
N MET A 107 -24.09 18.91 11.62
CA MET A 107 -24.85 19.95 12.30
C MET A 107 -24.94 21.20 11.43
N ARG A 108 -26.15 21.76 11.31
CA ARG A 108 -26.40 23.08 10.72
C ARG A 108 -27.24 23.89 11.69
N GLY A 109 -26.61 24.81 12.40
CA GLY A 109 -27.31 25.73 13.31
C GLY A 109 -26.34 26.62 14.08
N SER A 110 -26.76 27.88 14.30
CA SER A 110 -26.20 28.74 15.34
C SER A 110 -26.82 28.35 16.69
N THR A 111 -25.99 28.41 17.72
CA THR A 111 -26.19 28.08 19.14
C THR A 111 -27.63 28.18 19.66
#